data_AF-A0A2Z5G8M1-F1
#
_entry.id   AF-A0A2Z5G8M1-F1
#
_cell.length_a   1.000
_cell.length_b   1.000
_cell.length_c   1.000
_cell.angle_alpha   90.00
_cell.angle_beta   90.00
_cell.angle_gamma   90.00
#
_symmetry.space_group_name_H-M   'P 1'
#
loop_
_entity.id
_entity.type
_entity.pdbx_description
1 polymer ?
#
loop_
_entity_poly.entity_id
_entity_poly.type
_entity_poly.pdbx_seq_one_letter_code
_entity_poly.pdbx_strand_id
1 'polypeptide(L)' 'MRTNIELDDELVEKAMRSTGAPTKRAVVDAALRLLVETHAQTSIRKLRGKVQWDANLEESKPLDGLRGDDRP' A
#
# COMPACT_ATOMS: atom_id res chain seq x y z
N MET A 1 5.16 8.43 25.82
CA MET A 1 4.65 7.54 26.88
C MET A 1 5.40 6.22 26.80
N ARG A 2 5.85 5.68 27.94
CA ARG A 2 6.47 4.34 28.01
C ARG A 2 5.39 3.36 28.44
N THR A 3 5.14 2.35 27.63
CA THR A 3 4.17 1.28 27.91
C THR A 3 4.87 -0.05 27.70
N ASN A 4 4.63 -1.01 28.58
CA ASN A 4 5.08 -2.37 28.41
C ASN A 4 3.93 -3.18 27.83
N ILE A 5 4.16 -3.77 26.66
CA ILE A 5 3.21 -4.61 25.93
C ILE A 5 3.96 -5.84 25.46
N GLU A 6 3.31 -7.00 25.52
CA GLU A 6 3.82 -8.23 24.91
C GLU A 6 3.51 -8.20 23.41
N LEU A 7 4.51 -8.53 22.61
CA LEU A 7 4.43 -8.62 21.16
C LEU A 7 4.97 -9.97 20.74
N ASP A 8 4.38 -10.54 19.70
CA ASP A 8 4.94 -11.71 19.04
C ASP A 8 6.29 -11.34 18.40
N ASP A 9 7.36 -12.00 18.86
CA ASP A 9 8.72 -11.70 18.45
C ASP A 9 8.98 -12.08 16.98
N GLU A 10 8.38 -13.16 16.48
CA GLU A 10 8.53 -13.56 15.07
C GLU A 10 7.89 -12.53 14.15
N LEU A 11 6.71 -12.02 14.54
CA LEU A 11 6.01 -10.97 13.80
C LEU A 11 6.82 -9.67 13.78
N VAL A 12 7.36 -9.26 14.93
CA VAL A 12 8.17 -8.03 15.02
C VAL A 12 9.44 -8.19 14.20
N GLU A 13 10.11 -9.33 14.25
CA GLU A 13 11.33 -9.57 13.49
C GLU A 13 11.06 -9.55 11.97
N LYS A 14 9.96 -10.17 11.53
CA LYS A 14 9.52 -10.08 10.13
C LYS A 14 9.24 -8.63 9.72
N ALA A 15 8.55 -7.87 10.56
CA ALA A 15 8.26 -6.47 10.29
C ALA A 15 9.54 -5.61 10.27
N MET A 16 10.51 -5.85 11.16
CA MET A 16 11.82 -5.19 11.15
C MET A 16 12.55 -5.46 9.83
N ARG A 17 12.60 -6.72 9.36
CA ARG A 17 13.20 -7.08 8.07
C ARG A 17 12.50 -6.41 6.89
N SER A 18 11.17 -6.37 6.89
CA SER A 18 10.40 -5.76 5.81
C SER A 18 10.46 -4.23 5.77
N THR A 19 10.62 -3.58 6.92
CA THR A 19 10.63 -2.10 7.03
C THR A 19 12.03 -1.51 7.10
N GLY A 20 13.06 -2.31 7.41
CA GLY A 20 14.42 -1.83 7.70
C GLY A 20 14.53 -1.09 9.03
N ALA A 21 13.52 -1.17 9.90
CA ALA A 21 13.49 -0.42 11.16
C ALA A 21 14.54 -0.97 12.15
N PRO A 22 15.33 -0.09 12.82
CA PRO A 22 16.42 -0.52 13.69
C PRO A 22 15.96 -0.99 15.08
N THR A 23 14.71 -0.72 15.47
CA THR A 23 14.19 -1.05 16.81
C THR A 23 12.74 -1.50 16.78
N LYS A 24 12.33 -2.33 17.74
CA LYS A 24 10.91 -2.72 17.95
C LYS A 24 10.01 -1.48 18.08
N ARG A 25 10.47 -0.43 18.78
CA ARG A 25 9.74 0.85 18.91
C ARG A 25 9.49 1.52 17.56
N ALA A 26 10.49 1.53 16.67
CA ALA A 26 10.36 2.14 15.35
C ALA A 26 9.36 1.37 14.47
N VAL A 27 9.34 0.04 14.55
CA VAL A 27 8.32 -0.79 13.89
C VAL A 27 6.92 -0.45 14.37
N VAL A 28 6.73 -0.36 15.69
CA VAL A 28 5.42 -0.03 16.28
C VAL A 28 4.96 1.37 15.86
N ASP A 29 5.84 2.37 15.86
CA ASP A 29 5.48 3.74 15.41
C ASP A 29 5.08 3.75 13.94
N ALA A 30 5.84 3.07 13.07
CA ALA A 30 5.53 2.96 11.65
C ALA A 30 4.19 2.23 11.41
N ALA A 31 3.94 1.13 12.12
CA ALA A 31 2.70 0.37 12.02
C ALA A 31 1.47 1.20 12.45
N LEU A 32 1.59 1.97 13.55
CA LEU A 32 0.51 2.83 14.03
C LEU A 32 0.21 3.97 13.04
N ARG A 33 1.23 4.59 12.45
CA ARG A 33 1.06 5.62 11.41
C ARG A 33 0.33 5.05 10.20
N LEU A 34 0.79 3.89 9.70
CA LEU A 34 0.17 3.22 8.57
C LEU A 34 -1.29 2.85 8.85
N LEU A 35 -1.60 2.41 10.07
CA LEU A 35 -2.97 2.11 10.48
C LEU A 35 -3.85 3.35 10.40
N VAL A 36 -3.41 4.47 10.98
CA VAL A 36 -4.15 5.74 10.91
C VAL A 36 -4.35 6.20 9.48
N GLU A 37 -3.32 6.16 8.65
CA GLU A 37 -3.38 6.57 7.25
C GLU A 37 -4.35 5.69 6.44
N THR A 38 -4.27 4.36 6.63
CA THR A 38 -5.16 3.40 5.97
C THR A 38 -6.63 3.62 6.38
N HIS A 39 -6.88 3.89 7.67
CA HIS A 39 -8.22 4.21 8.16
C HIS A 39 -8.72 5.56 7.62
N ALA A 40 -7.86 6.57 7.50
CA ALA A 40 -8.21 7.84 6.88
C ALA A 40 -8.64 7.66 5.41
N GLN A 41 -7.92 6.81 4.65
CA GLN A 41 -8.28 6.45 3.27
C GLN A 41 -9.60 5.64 3.16
N THR A 42 -10.12 5.10 4.26
CA THR A 42 -11.42 4.41 4.26
C THR A 42 -12.58 5.37 3.97
N SER A 43 -12.40 6.68 4.23
CA SER A 43 -13.35 7.72 3.79
C SER A 43 -13.45 7.81 2.26
N ILE A 44 -12.34 7.70 1.53
CA ILE A 44 -12.30 7.60 0.06
C ILE A 44 -12.98 6.31 -0.42
N ARG A 45 -12.85 5.20 0.33
CA ARG A 45 -13.58 3.96 0.01
C ARG A 45 -15.10 4.14 0.07
N LYS A 46 -15.64 5.08 0.86
CA LYS A 46 -17.09 5.43 0.87
C LYS A 46 -17.54 6.17 -0.39
N LEU A 47 -16.61 6.75 -1.15
CA LEU A 47 -16.86 7.39 -2.44
C LEU A 47 -16.81 6.40 -3.62
N ARG A 48 -16.33 5.16 -3.38
CA ARG A 48 -16.30 4.08 -4.37
C ARG A 48 -17.74 3.73 -4.79
N GLY A 49 -18.08 3.97 -6.06
CA GLY A 49 -19.44 3.80 -6.60
C GLY A 49 -20.38 5.01 -6.45
N LYS A 50 -19.94 6.09 -5.79
CA LYS A 50 -20.71 7.35 -5.67
C LYS A 50 -20.18 8.47 -6.57
N VAL A 51 -18.92 8.38 -6.99
CA VAL A 51 -18.30 9.32 -7.90
C VAL A 51 -18.48 8.78 -9.32
N GLN A 52 -19.18 9.52 -10.17
CA GLN A 52 -19.19 9.22 -11.59
C GLN A 52 -17.78 9.47 -12.12
N TRP A 53 -17.17 8.40 -12.63
CA TRP A 53 -15.89 8.47 -13.30
C TRP A 53 -16.18 9.03 -14.71
N ASP A 54 -16.04 10.34 -14.88
CA ASP A 54 -16.03 10.97 -16.21
C ASP A 54 -14.63 10.77 -16.80
N ALA A 55 -14.40 9.57 -17.31
CA ALA A 55 -13.22 9.27 -18.08
C ALA A 55 -13.64 8.99 -19.51
N ASN A 56 -13.21 9.88 -20.39
CA ASN A 56 -13.23 9.61 -21.81
C ASN A 56 -12.23 8.48 -22.09
N LEU A 57 -12.74 7.24 -22.19
CA LEU A 57 -11.96 6.03 -22.43
C LEU A 57 -11.23 6.03 -23.80
N GLU A 58 -11.58 6.97 -24.70
CA GLU A 58 -10.95 7.13 -26.02
C GLU A 58 -9.46 7.56 -25.93
N GLU A 59 -9.00 8.09 -24.79
CA GLU A 59 -7.60 8.50 -24.62
C GLU A 59 -6.68 7.36 -24.12
N SER A 60 -7.26 6.22 -23.73
CA SER A 60 -6.50 5.02 -23.39
C SER A 60 -6.00 4.34 -24.67
N LYS A 61 -4.91 4.88 -25.22
CA LYS A 61 -4.23 4.26 -26.37
C LYS A 61 -3.84 2.82 -25.98
N PRO A 62 -4.34 1.78 -26.65
CA PRO A 62 -3.73 0.47 -26.52
C PRO A 62 -2.28 0.60 -27.00
N LEU A 63 -1.33 0.16 -26.17
CA LEU A 63 0.06 -0.07 -26.58
C LEU A 63 0.08 -1.25 -27.55
N ASP A 64 -0.45 -1.05 -28.75
CA ASP A 64 -0.39 -2.01 -29.84
C ASP A 64 0.76 -1.59 -30.75
N GLY A 65 1.93 -2.16 -30.49
CA GLY A 65 3.16 -1.81 -31.21
C GLY A 65 4.34 -2.75 -31.01
N LEU A 66 4.15 -3.90 -30.36
CA LEU A 66 5.19 -4.93 -30.24
C LEU A 66 4.60 -6.32 -30.48
N ARG A 67 3.97 -6.51 -31.64
CA ARG A 67 3.78 -7.84 -32.20
C ARG A 67 3.84 -7.82 -33.72
N GLY A 68 4.95 -8.33 -34.23
CA GLY A 68 5.08 -8.82 -35.60
C GLY A 68 6.10 -8.06 -36.42
N ASP A 69 7.36 -8.50 -36.38
CA ASP A 69 7.97 -8.87 -37.65
C ASP A 69 8.91 -10.07 -37.44
N ASP A 70 8.92 -10.92 -38.45
CA ASP A 70 9.17 -12.33 -38.45
C ASP A 70 10.66 -12.71 -38.42
N ARG A 71 10.94 -13.85 -37.78
CA ARG A 71 12.13 -14.66 -38.12
C ARG A 71 11.95 -15.21 -39.54
N PRO A 72 13.03 -15.37 -40.31
CA PRO A 72 13.99 -16.45 -40.05
C PRO A 72 15.31 -15.99 -39.41
#